data_AF-A0A7C3M942-F1
#
_entry.id   AF-A0A7C3M942-F1
#
_cell.length_a   1.000
_cell.length_b   1.000
_cell.length_c   1.000
_cell.angle_alpha   90.00
_cell.angle_beta   90.00
_cell.angle_gamma   90.00
#
_symmetry.space_group_name_H-M   'P 1'
#
loop_
_entity.id
_entity.type
_entity.pdbx_description
1 polymer ?
#
loop_
_entity_poly.entity_id
_entity_poly.type
_entity_poly.pdbx_seq_one_letter_code
_entity_poly.pdbx_strand_id
1 'polypeptide(L)'
;MQNIPPPIQPRPKAPERPPERKPSPFNSKGYIERNFFEKEFRQDKYYEKWRISQKEREEIGRTIGQLFGELIGKSEETKILSLAERLQKGEYYLPPDEKIKKAADEIIKKYGREKAQVIGKTLKELLGK
;
A
#
# COMPACT_ATOMS: atom_id res chain seq x y z
N MET A 1 49.36 -3.52 -45.57
CA MET A 1 48.13 -2.72 -45.34
C MET A 1 47.18 -3.58 -44.51
N GLN A 2 46.96 -3.23 -43.24
CA GLN A 2 46.05 -3.97 -42.35
C GLN A 2 44.61 -3.52 -42.60
N ASN A 3 43.76 -4.43 -43.06
CA ASN A 3 42.31 -4.23 -43.16
C ASN A 3 41.70 -4.37 -41.76
N ILE A 4 41.46 -3.25 -41.10
CA ILE A 4 40.68 -3.20 -39.86
C ILE A 4 39.20 -3.03 -40.27
N PRO A 5 38.30 -3.97 -39.95
CA PRO A 5 36.88 -3.79 -40.24
C PRO A 5 36.32 -2.63 -39.40
N PRO A 6 35.36 -1.85 -39.94
CA PRO A 6 34.80 -0.70 -39.23
C PRO A 6 34.04 -1.14 -37.97
N PRO A 7 33.93 -0.26 -36.96
CA PRO A 7 33.26 -0.58 -35.71
C PRO A 7 31.79 -0.92 -35.94
N ILE A 8 31.37 -2.03 -35.37
CA ILE A 8 30.00 -2.53 -35.35
C ILE A 8 29.11 -1.46 -34.71
N GLN A 9 28.14 -0.94 -35.47
CA GLN A 9 27.17 0.04 -34.96
C GLN A 9 26.48 -0.52 -33.70
N PRO A 10 26.32 0.26 -32.62
CA PRO A 10 25.62 -0.19 -31.43
C PRO A 10 24.17 -0.53 -31.81
N ARG A 11 23.79 -1.80 -31.57
CA ARG A 11 22.44 -2.31 -31.79
C ARG A 11 21.43 -1.36 -31.09
N PRO A 12 20.34 -0.95 -31.75
CA PRO A 12 19.34 -0.08 -31.12
C PRO A 12 18.86 -0.71 -29.82
N LYS A 13 18.93 0.05 -28.73
CA LYS A 13 18.37 -0.36 -27.43
C LYS A 13 16.89 -0.68 -27.67
N ALA A 14 16.49 -1.90 -27.35
CA ALA A 14 15.09 -2.27 -27.34
C ALA A 14 14.31 -1.23 -26.49
N PRO A 15 13.10 -0.82 -26.91
CA PRO A 15 12.31 0.14 -26.14
C PRO A 15 12.16 -0.38 -24.71
N GLU A 16 12.46 0.48 -23.73
CA GLU A 16 12.22 0.19 -22.33
C GLU A 16 10.75 -0.21 -22.18
N ARG A 17 10.50 -1.41 -21.63
CA ARG A 17 9.13 -1.85 -21.36
C ARG A 17 8.48 -0.77 -20.49
N PRO A 18 7.22 -0.38 -20.76
CA PRO A 18 6.55 0.61 -19.94
C PRO A 18 6.65 0.19 -18.47
N PRO A 19 6.91 1.12 -17.54
CA PRO A 19 7.01 0.79 -16.13
C PRO A 19 5.77 0.00 -15.74
N GLU A 20 5.96 -1.18 -15.14
CA GLU A 20 4.87 -1.98 -14.61
C GLU A 20 4.06 -1.08 -13.67
N ARG A 21 2.94 -0.55 -14.16
CA ARG A 21 2.01 0.20 -13.33
C ARG A 21 1.54 -0.79 -12.29
N LYS A 22 1.94 -0.59 -11.03
CA LYS A 22 1.37 -1.35 -9.91
C LYS A 22 -0.15 -1.33 -10.09
N PRO A 23 -0.81 -2.49 -10.17
CA PRO A 23 -2.24 -2.53 -10.41
C PRO A 23 -2.92 -1.73 -9.30
N SER A 24 -3.77 -0.78 -9.70
CA SER A 24 -4.61 -0.07 -8.73
C SER A 24 -5.38 -1.12 -7.93
N PRO A 25 -5.49 -0.98 -6.61
CA PRO A 25 -6.22 -1.96 -5.82
C PRO A 25 -7.70 -1.93 -6.19
N PHE A 26 -8.20 -0.80 -6.70
CA PHE A 26 -9.55 -0.62 -7.22
C PHE A 26 -9.78 -1.43 -8.50
N ASN A 27 -10.89 -2.18 -8.52
CA ASN A 27 -11.36 -2.91 -9.69
C ASN A 27 -11.79 -1.94 -10.82
N SER A 28 -12.14 -2.48 -12.00
CA SER A 28 -12.58 -1.68 -13.15
C SER A 28 -13.80 -0.77 -12.88
N LYS A 29 -14.56 -1.03 -11.81
CA LYS A 29 -15.70 -0.22 -11.38
C LYS A 29 -15.31 0.86 -10.35
N GLY A 30 -14.05 0.90 -9.89
CA GLY A 30 -13.56 1.87 -8.92
C GLY A 30 -13.80 1.50 -7.46
N TYR A 31 -13.92 0.21 -7.15
CA TYR A 31 -14.18 -0.29 -5.79
C TYR A 31 -13.17 -1.35 -5.38
N ILE A 32 -12.94 -1.49 -4.07
CA ILE A 32 -12.31 -2.67 -3.46
C ILE A 32 -13.29 -3.35 -2.51
N GLU A 33 -13.23 -4.67 -2.43
CA GLU A 33 -14.01 -5.44 -1.46
C GLU A 33 -13.56 -5.09 -0.04
N ARG A 34 -14.48 -5.10 0.93
CA ARG A 34 -14.14 -4.95 2.36
C ARG A 34 -12.99 -5.84 2.82
N ASN A 35 -13.00 -7.10 2.39
CA ASN A 35 -12.02 -8.11 2.80
C ASN A 35 -10.73 -8.03 1.96
N PHE A 36 -10.60 -7.04 1.07
CA PHE A 36 -9.42 -6.85 0.24
C PHE A 36 -8.16 -6.75 1.11
N PHE A 37 -8.16 -5.85 2.11
CA PHE A 37 -6.98 -5.64 2.96
C PHE A 37 -6.63 -6.88 3.80
N GLU A 38 -7.63 -7.61 4.28
CA GLU A 38 -7.42 -8.88 4.99
C GLU A 38 -6.72 -9.91 4.08
N LYS A 39 -7.24 -10.13 2.87
CA LYS A 39 -6.65 -11.03 1.87
C LYS A 39 -5.26 -10.56 1.42
N GLU A 40 -5.09 -9.26 1.22
CA GLU A 40 -3.85 -8.66 0.76
C GLU A 40 -2.77 -8.84 1.82
N PHE A 41 -3.02 -8.44 3.08
CA PHE A 41 -2.02 -8.49 4.15
C PHE A 41 -1.66 -9.90 4.62
N ARG A 42 -2.48 -10.90 4.26
CA ARG A 42 -2.15 -12.32 4.47
C ARG A 42 -0.89 -12.76 3.70
N GLN A 43 -0.55 -12.11 2.59
CA GLN A 43 0.61 -12.47 1.76
C GLN A 43 1.95 -12.31 2.50
N ASP A 44 2.87 -13.26 2.35
CA ASP A 44 4.18 -13.28 3.04
C ASP A 44 5.03 -12.02 2.86
N LYS A 45 4.91 -11.32 1.73
CA LYS A 45 5.62 -10.05 1.48
C LYS A 45 5.39 -8.99 2.59
N TYR A 46 4.28 -9.08 3.31
CA TYR A 46 3.97 -8.19 4.44
C TYR A 46 4.53 -8.68 5.77
N TYR A 47 4.77 -9.98 5.93
CA TYR A 47 5.51 -10.52 7.08
C TYR A 47 6.93 -9.96 7.11
N GLU A 48 7.61 -10.00 5.96
CA GLU A 48 8.98 -9.51 5.83
C GLU A 48 9.11 -8.03 6.20
N LYS A 49 8.08 -7.23 5.86
CA LYS A 49 8.03 -5.80 6.16
C LYS A 49 7.63 -5.51 7.62
N TRP A 50 6.56 -6.15 8.12
CA TRP A 50 5.92 -5.75 9.37
C TRP A 50 6.39 -6.55 10.58
N ARG A 51 7.00 -7.73 10.35
CA ARG A 51 7.46 -8.68 11.38
C ARG A 51 6.40 -8.99 12.44
N ILE A 52 5.16 -9.18 11.99
CA ILE A 52 4.02 -9.60 12.83
C ILE A 52 3.35 -10.83 12.24
N SER A 53 2.68 -11.59 13.10
CA SER A 53 2.05 -12.85 12.70
C SER A 53 0.98 -12.64 11.63
N GLN A 54 0.68 -13.69 10.86
CA GLN A 54 -0.38 -13.66 9.85
C GLN A 54 -1.72 -13.19 10.45
N LYS A 55 -2.07 -13.70 11.64
CA LYS A 55 -3.30 -13.34 12.36
C LYS A 55 -3.38 -11.85 12.66
N GLU A 56 -2.28 -11.23 13.07
CA GLU A 56 -2.23 -9.78 13.33
C GLU A 56 -2.37 -8.98 12.02
N ARG A 57 -1.77 -9.44 10.93
CA ARG A 57 -1.91 -8.81 9.60
C ARG A 57 -3.34 -8.85 9.08
N GLU A 58 -3.98 -10.01 9.21
CA GLU A 58 -5.39 -10.21 8.86
C GLU A 58 -6.30 -9.33 9.72
N GLU A 59 -6.01 -9.22 11.03
CA GLU A 59 -6.76 -8.36 11.94
C GLU A 59 -6.65 -6.87 11.56
N ILE A 60 -5.45 -6.38 11.23
CA ILE A 60 -5.26 -5.02 10.69
C ILE A 60 -6.09 -4.83 9.42
N GLY A 61 -6.01 -5.79 8.49
CA GLY A 61 -6.77 -5.72 7.24
C GLY A 61 -8.28 -5.66 7.47
N ARG A 62 -8.77 -6.43 8.44
CA ARG A 62 -10.18 -6.44 8.84
C ARG A 62 -10.60 -5.13 9.49
N THR A 63 -9.80 -4.58 10.40
CA THR A 63 -10.05 -3.27 11.03
C THR A 63 -10.15 -2.18 9.98
N ILE A 64 -9.25 -2.18 8.99
CA ILE A 64 -9.27 -1.20 7.90
C ILE A 64 -10.50 -1.38 7.01
N GLY A 65 -10.80 -2.62 6.60
CA GLY A 65 -11.99 -2.90 5.79
C GLY A 65 -13.29 -2.48 6.50
N GLN A 66 -13.38 -2.66 7.82
CA GLN A 66 -14.54 -2.27 8.62
C GLN A 66 -14.83 -0.77 8.62
N LEU A 67 -13.83 0.08 8.38
CA LEU A 67 -14.02 1.54 8.39
C LEU A 67 -14.84 2.04 7.21
N PHE A 68 -14.78 1.35 6.09
CA PHE A 68 -15.26 1.81 4.79
C PHE A 68 -16.49 1.03 4.28
N GLY A 69 -16.99 0.07 5.05
CA GLY A 69 -18.18 -0.72 4.70
C GLY A 69 -17.87 -1.90 3.77
N GLU A 70 -18.90 -2.43 3.10
CA GLU A 70 -18.78 -3.64 2.26
C GLU A 70 -18.01 -3.42 0.95
N LEU A 71 -18.13 -2.23 0.37
CA LEU A 71 -17.45 -1.81 -0.86
C LEU A 71 -16.83 -0.44 -0.64
N ILE A 72 -15.51 -0.38 -0.77
CA ILE A 72 -14.74 0.83 -0.54
C ILE A 72 -14.56 1.52 -1.88
N GLY A 73 -15.24 2.64 -2.07
CA GLY A 73 -15.20 3.38 -3.32
C GLY A 73 -13.89 4.17 -3.47
N LYS A 74 -13.55 4.52 -4.71
CA LYS A 74 -12.43 5.45 -4.99
C LYS A 74 -12.61 6.81 -4.32
N SER A 75 -13.84 7.25 -4.05
CA SER A 75 -14.14 8.42 -3.23
C SER A 75 -13.60 8.33 -1.80
N GLU A 76 -13.37 7.11 -1.30
CA GLU A 76 -12.80 6.85 0.02
C GLU A 76 -11.29 6.64 -0.01
N GLU A 77 -10.65 6.71 -1.19
CA GLU A 77 -9.18 6.69 -1.33
C GLU A 77 -8.53 7.73 -0.42
N THR A 78 -9.06 8.95 -0.39
CA THR A 78 -8.58 10.03 0.48
C THR A 78 -8.66 9.67 1.96
N LYS A 79 -9.67 8.90 2.37
CA LYS A 79 -9.82 8.44 3.74
C LYS A 79 -8.81 7.34 4.07
N ILE A 80 -8.58 6.39 3.17
CA ILE A 80 -7.52 5.38 3.33
C ILE A 80 -6.15 6.07 3.40
N LEU A 81 -5.91 7.10 2.59
CA LEU A 81 -4.68 7.91 2.65
C LEU A 81 -4.57 8.68 3.97
N SER A 82 -5.68 9.21 4.49
CA SER A 82 -5.72 9.86 5.80
C SER A 82 -5.37 8.88 6.92
N LEU A 83 -5.89 7.65 6.86
CA LEU A 83 -5.50 6.57 7.78
C LEU A 83 -4.00 6.29 7.67
N ALA A 84 -3.49 6.14 6.45
CA ALA A 84 -2.09 5.87 6.19
C ALA A 84 -1.16 6.98 6.68
N GLU A 85 -1.53 8.25 6.46
CA GLU A 85 -0.86 9.43 6.98
C GLU A 85 -0.84 9.45 8.52
N ARG A 86 -1.98 9.15 9.17
CA ARG A 86 -2.06 9.06 10.64
C ARG A 86 -1.17 7.95 11.18
N LEU A 87 -1.15 6.78 10.55
CA LEU A 87 -0.29 5.67 10.96
C LEU A 87 1.20 6.00 10.78
N GLN A 88 1.56 6.75 9.73
CA GLN A 88 2.93 7.13 9.42
C GLN A 88 3.45 8.30 10.26
N LYS A 89 2.64 9.35 10.43
CA LYS A 89 3.02 10.59 11.13
C LYS A 89 2.59 10.56 12.60
N GLY A 90 1.70 9.66 12.99
CA GLY A 90 1.15 9.60 14.34
C GLY A 90 0.46 10.90 14.71
N GLU A 91 0.83 11.43 15.86
CA GLU A 91 0.28 12.65 16.48
C GLU A 91 0.37 13.89 15.59
N TYR A 92 1.37 13.95 14.71
CA TYR A 92 1.64 15.07 13.81
C TYR A 92 0.65 15.17 12.63
N TYR A 93 -0.26 14.21 12.50
CA TYR A 93 -1.34 14.27 11.51
C TYR A 93 -2.65 13.92 12.19
N LEU A 94 -3.64 14.82 12.15
CA LEU A 94 -4.97 14.58 12.69
C LEU A 94 -5.94 14.42 11.53
N PRO A 95 -6.43 13.20 11.23
CA PRO A 95 -7.42 13.01 10.19
C PRO A 95 -8.73 13.73 10.59
N PRO A 96 -9.46 14.29 9.62
CA PRO A 96 -10.73 14.96 9.89
C PRO A 96 -11.83 13.98 10.36
N ASP A 97 -11.69 12.70 10.03
CA ASP A 97 -12.66 11.65 10.37
C ASP A 97 -12.28 10.96 11.69
N GLU A 98 -13.17 11.05 12.68
CA GLU A 98 -12.94 10.47 14.01
C GLU A 98 -12.83 8.94 13.98
N LYS A 99 -13.52 8.25 13.06
CA LYS A 99 -13.42 6.80 12.93
C LYS A 99 -12.03 6.39 12.47
N ILE A 100 -11.49 7.13 11.51
CA ILE A 100 -10.12 6.92 11.01
C ILE A 100 -9.11 7.17 12.12
N LYS A 101 -9.28 8.26 12.89
CA LYS A 101 -8.42 8.57 14.04
C LYS A 101 -8.41 7.41 15.05
N LYS A 102 -9.59 6.95 15.48
CA LYS A 102 -9.75 5.87 16.46
C LYS A 102 -9.11 4.57 15.99
N ALA A 103 -9.33 4.17 14.75
CA ALA A 103 -8.73 2.96 14.21
C ALA A 103 -7.20 3.06 14.09
N ALA A 104 -6.68 4.20 13.67
CA ALA A 104 -5.24 4.42 13.63
C ALA A 104 -4.62 4.36 15.03
N ASP A 105 -5.22 5.04 16.01
CA ASP A 105 -4.76 5.04 17.40
C ASP A 105 -4.85 3.63 18.01
N GLU A 106 -5.87 2.84 17.67
CA GLU A 106 -5.97 1.42 18.09
C GLU A 106 -4.83 0.57 17.52
N ILE A 107 -4.53 0.69 16.22
CA ILE A 107 -3.40 0.00 15.57
C ILE A 107 -2.08 0.44 16.20
N ILE A 108 -1.86 1.74 16.41
CA ILE A 108 -0.65 2.28 17.05
C ILE A 108 -0.50 1.75 18.47
N LYS A 109 -1.58 1.75 19.25
CA LYS A 109 -1.57 1.26 20.64
C LYS A 109 -1.29 -0.24 20.71
N LYS A 110 -1.83 -1.02 19.77
CA LYS A 110 -1.73 -2.49 19.77
C LYS A 110 -0.39 -3.00 19.25
N TYR A 111 0.11 -2.43 18.15
CA TYR A 111 1.32 -2.92 17.48
C TYR A 111 2.56 -2.04 17.71
N GLY A 112 2.38 -0.85 18.27
CA GLY A 112 3.45 0.12 18.47
C GLY A 112 3.65 1.04 17.27
N ARG A 113 4.32 2.18 17.53
CA ARG A 113 4.50 3.26 16.57
C ARG A 113 5.31 2.84 15.35
N GLU A 114 6.41 2.10 15.54
CA GLU A 114 7.25 1.65 14.43
C GLU A 114 6.48 0.79 13.42
N LYS A 115 5.71 -0.17 13.90
CA LYS A 115 4.91 -1.06 13.04
C LYS A 115 3.79 -0.29 12.34
N ALA A 116 3.10 0.59 13.07
CA ALA A 116 2.09 1.48 12.49
C ALA A 116 2.67 2.30 11.34
N GLN A 117 3.90 2.82 11.47
CA GLN A 117 4.54 3.57 10.38
C GLN A 117 4.75 2.73 9.12
N VAL A 118 5.20 1.48 9.28
CA VAL A 118 5.38 0.57 8.14
C VAL A 118 4.03 0.22 7.50
N ILE A 119 2.98 0.01 8.30
CA ILE A 119 1.61 -0.23 7.80
C ILE A 119 1.12 0.99 7.02
N GLY A 120 1.29 2.20 7.56
CA GLY A 120 0.93 3.45 6.88
C GLY A 120 1.65 3.62 5.54
N LYS A 121 2.96 3.36 5.50
CA LYS A 121 3.74 3.36 4.24
C LYS A 121 3.19 2.33 3.26
N THR A 122 2.87 1.12 3.74
CA THR A 122 2.35 0.03 2.92
C THR A 122 1.00 0.37 2.30
N LEU A 123 0.11 1.02 3.06
CA LEU A 123 -1.18 1.49 2.55
C LEU A 123 -1.03 2.54 1.44
N LYS A 124 -0.07 3.47 1.58
CA LYS A 124 0.26 4.42 0.51
C LYS A 124 0.80 3.71 -0.73
N GLU A 125 1.73 2.79 -0.55
CA GLU A 125 2.29 1.99 -1.65
C GLU A 125 1.21 1.20 -2.40
N LEU A 126 0.23 0.64 -1.66
CA LEU A 126 -0.91 -0.09 -2.25
C LEU A 126 -1.78 0.82 -3.11
N LEU A 127 -1.99 2.07 -2.71
CA LEU A 127 -2.77 3.04 -3.48
C LEU A 127 -1.95 3.73 -4.59
N GLY A 128 -0.67 3.39 -4.74
CA GLY A 128 0.23 4.00 -5.73
C GLY A 128 0.64 5.43 -5.37
N LYS A 129 0.74 5.76 -4.07
CA LYS A 129 1.12 7.06 -3.53
C LYS A 129 2.43 7.02 -2.74
#